data_AF-A0A3D8GT49-F1
#
_entry.id   AF-A0A3D8GT49-F1
#
_cell.length_a   1.000
_cell.length_b   1.000
_cell.length_c   1.000
_cell.angle_alpha   90.00
_cell.angle_beta   90.00
_cell.angle_gamma   90.00
#
_symmetry.space_group_name_H-M   'P 1'
#
loop_
_entity.id
_entity.type
_entity.pdbx_description
1 polymer ?
#
loop_
_entity_poly.entity_id
_entity_poly.type
_entity_poly.pdbx_seq_one_letter_code
_entity_poly.pdbx_strand_id
1 'polypeptide(L)'
;MCVSNNAIEMQTYRMSEEIRVHSIYIPVAAIFSGGRRVNFGDDSKSPDGYIIKVVLQDHEGNEYEVEPVENGLRFAKGEINYKDYQRVQKSDNRKAIVLFTGTAGSLFITGWAILQLFG
;
A
#
# COMPACT_ATOMS: atom_id res chain seq x y z
N MET A 1 15.92 8.63 9.04
CA MET A 1 15.58 7.54 9.99
C MET A 1 15.46 6.27 9.18
N CYS A 2 16.37 5.31 9.36
CA CYS A 2 16.29 4.02 8.68
C CYS A 2 15.33 3.14 9.48
N VAL A 3 14.07 3.07 9.05
CA VAL A 3 13.17 2.01 9.50
C VAL A 3 13.79 0.71 8.99
N SER A 4 14.04 -0.26 9.88
CA SER A 4 14.57 -1.55 9.43
C SER A 4 13.55 -2.19 8.50
N ASN A 5 13.99 -2.78 7.38
CA ASN A 5 13.10 -3.50 6.45
C ASN A 5 12.23 -4.53 7.19
N ASN A 6 12.77 -5.13 8.25
CA ASN A 6 12.08 -6.08 9.11
C ASN A 6 10.78 -5.52 9.75
N ALA A 7 10.74 -4.22 10.11
CA ALA A 7 9.54 -3.63 10.70
C ALA A 7 8.40 -3.48 9.67
N ILE A 8 8.74 -3.12 8.43
CA ILE A 8 7.77 -2.99 7.33
C ILE A 8 7.30 -4.37 6.88
N GLU A 9 8.22 -5.32 6.75
CA GLU A 9 7.92 -6.73 6.46
C GLU A 9 6.95 -7.31 7.50
N MET A 10 7.26 -7.15 8.79
CA MET A 10 6.40 -7.66 9.85
C MET A 10 5.02 -6.98 9.89
N GLN A 11 4.96 -5.68 9.66
CA GLN A 11 3.70 -4.93 9.62
C GLN A 11 2.82 -5.39 8.45
N THR A 12 3.39 -5.43 7.24
CA THR A 12 2.66 -5.84 6.03
C THR A 12 2.23 -7.30 6.11
N TYR A 13 3.05 -8.17 6.68
CA TYR A 13 2.69 -9.56 6.94
C TYR A 13 1.50 -9.66 7.89
N ARG A 14 1.56 -9.00 9.07
CA ARG A 14 0.45 -9.02 10.04
C ARG A 14 -0.85 -8.52 9.42
N MET A 15 -0.80 -7.40 8.71
CA MET A 15 -1.99 -6.83 8.09
C MET A 15 -2.52 -7.71 6.95
N SER A 16 -1.63 -8.38 6.20
CA SER A 16 -2.05 -9.38 5.20
C SER A 16 -2.77 -10.57 5.84
N GLU A 17 -2.31 -11.04 7.00
CA GLU A 17 -3.01 -12.09 7.76
C GLU A 17 -4.37 -11.61 8.26
N GLU A 18 -4.46 -10.39 8.80
CA GLU A 18 -5.73 -9.82 9.24
C GLU A 18 -6.73 -9.72 8.07
N ILE A 19 -6.27 -9.34 6.88
CA ILE A 19 -7.07 -9.35 5.65
C ILE A 19 -7.53 -10.77 5.33
N ARG A 20 -6.62 -11.74 5.27
CA ARG A 20 -6.95 -13.14 4.91
C ARG A 20 -7.97 -13.76 5.84
N VAL A 21 -7.85 -13.49 7.15
CA VAL A 21 -8.71 -14.09 8.18
C VAL A 21 -10.10 -13.45 8.23
N HIS A 22 -10.21 -12.15 8.01
CA HIS A 22 -11.49 -11.41 8.14
C HIS A 22 -12.13 -11.06 6.80
N SER A 23 -11.60 -11.55 5.69
CA SER A 23 -12.11 -11.26 4.36
C SER A 23 -13.42 -12.01 4.09
N ILE A 24 -14.38 -11.31 3.49
CA ILE A 24 -15.58 -11.92 2.88
C ILE A 24 -15.29 -12.53 1.50
N TYR A 25 -14.13 -12.19 0.93
CA TYR A 25 -13.60 -12.71 -0.33
C TYR A 25 -12.59 -13.84 -0.09
N ILE A 26 -12.39 -14.69 -1.08
CA ILE A 26 -11.46 -15.83 -1.05
C ILE A 26 -10.03 -15.31 -1.29
N PRO A 27 -9.09 -15.43 -0.35
CA PRO A 27 -7.70 -15.06 -0.60
C PRO A 27 -7.06 -16.08 -1.54
N VAL A 28 -6.52 -15.63 -2.67
CA VAL A 28 -5.94 -16.52 -3.70
C VAL A 28 -4.43 -16.36 -3.88
N ALA A 29 -3.89 -15.17 -3.66
CA ALA A 29 -2.45 -14.92 -3.80
C ALA A 29 -1.95 -13.72 -2.98
N ALA A 30 -0.63 -13.60 -2.87
CA ALA A 30 0.06 -12.40 -2.41
C ALA A 30 1.06 -11.92 -3.47
N ILE A 31 1.20 -10.61 -3.62
CA ILE A 31 2.20 -9.97 -4.48
C ILE A 31 3.25 -9.33 -3.58
N PHE A 32 4.52 -9.64 -3.85
CA PHE A 32 5.67 -9.16 -3.08
C PHE A 32 6.32 -7.95 -3.77
N SER A 33 7.14 -7.20 -3.04
CA SER A 33 7.82 -5.98 -3.51
C SER A 33 8.66 -6.15 -4.79
N GLY A 34 9.05 -7.38 -5.13
CA GLY A 34 9.70 -7.74 -6.41
C GLY A 34 8.73 -8.02 -7.58
N GLY A 35 7.43 -7.74 -7.43
CA GLY A 35 6.40 -8.03 -8.43
C GLY A 35 6.02 -9.52 -8.55
N ARG A 36 6.64 -10.39 -7.74
CA ARG A 36 6.33 -11.82 -7.73
C ARG A 36 4.97 -12.06 -7.07
N ARG A 37 4.08 -12.71 -7.80
CA ARG A 37 2.80 -13.24 -7.30
C ARG A 37 3.01 -14.68 -6.83
N VAL A 38 2.59 -14.98 -5.61
CA VAL A 38 2.61 -16.32 -5.02
C VAL A 38 1.20 -16.70 -4.63
N ASN A 39 0.72 -17.81 -5.16
CA ASN A 39 -0.61 -18.31 -4.85
C ASN A 39 -0.59 -18.98 -3.46
N PHE A 40 -1.65 -18.81 -2.69
CA PHE A 40 -1.75 -19.51 -1.41
C PHE A 40 -1.92 -21.01 -1.64
N GLY A 41 -1.11 -21.82 -0.96
CA GLY A 41 -1.05 -23.28 -1.15
C GLY A 41 0.04 -23.76 -2.10
N ASP A 42 0.79 -22.85 -2.72
CA ASP A 42 2.03 -23.18 -3.41
C ASP A 42 3.18 -23.22 -2.38
N ASP A 43 3.83 -24.38 -2.21
CA ASP A 43 4.94 -24.61 -1.28
C ASP A 43 6.27 -24.00 -1.78
N SER A 44 6.19 -23.11 -2.77
CA SER A 44 7.35 -22.41 -3.28
C SER A 44 7.93 -21.50 -2.18
N LYS A 45 9.26 -21.46 -2.09
CA LYS A 45 10.02 -20.64 -1.13
C LYS A 45 9.40 -19.26 -1.02
N SER A 46 9.00 -18.85 0.18
CA SER A 46 8.49 -17.51 0.47
C SER A 46 9.42 -16.47 -0.16
N PRO A 47 8.94 -15.64 -1.10
CA PRO A 47 9.77 -14.72 -1.84
C PRO A 47 10.51 -13.77 -0.90
N ASP A 48 11.76 -13.45 -1.22
CA ASP A 48 12.45 -12.35 -0.57
C ASP A 48 11.68 -11.04 -0.80
N GLY A 49 11.43 -10.30 0.28
CA GLY A 49 10.74 -9.00 0.29
C GLY A 49 9.48 -8.98 1.15
N TYR A 50 8.78 -7.84 1.13
CA TYR A 50 7.53 -7.66 1.86
C TYR A 50 6.32 -7.78 0.94
N ILE A 51 5.17 -8.11 1.52
CA ILE A 51 3.89 -8.18 0.80
C ILE A 51 3.44 -6.76 0.49
N ILE A 52 3.28 -6.47 -0.79
CA ILE A 52 2.73 -5.18 -1.25
C ILE A 52 1.23 -5.26 -1.46
N LYS A 53 0.69 -6.42 -1.85
CA LYS A 53 -0.73 -6.62 -2.13
C LYS A 53 -1.16 -8.05 -1.80
N VAL A 54 -2.41 -8.22 -1.39
CA VAL A 54 -3.14 -9.48 -1.27
C VAL A 54 -4.16 -9.52 -2.40
N VAL A 55 -4.23 -10.64 -3.12
CA VAL A 55 -5.22 -10.88 -4.17
C VAL A 55 -6.39 -11.61 -3.55
N LEU A 56 -7.56 -11.00 -3.61
CA LEU A 56 -8.83 -11.51 -3.13
C LEU A 56 -9.74 -11.80 -4.32
N GLN A 57 -10.46 -12.91 -4.28
CA GLN A 57 -11.40 -13.32 -5.32
C GLN A 57 -12.83 -13.38 -4.78
N ASP A 58 -13.79 -12.84 -5.53
CA ASP A 58 -15.21 -12.99 -5.20
C ASP A 58 -15.80 -14.31 -5.72
N HIS A 59 -17.07 -14.55 -5.42
CA HIS A 59 -17.78 -15.75 -5.88
C HIS A 59 -18.02 -15.78 -7.40
N GLU A 60 -17.90 -14.65 -8.09
CA GLU A 60 -18.03 -14.53 -9.55
C GLU A 60 -16.68 -14.76 -10.26
N GLY A 61 -15.59 -14.88 -9.50
CA GLY A 61 -14.23 -15.08 -10.00
C GLY A 61 -13.45 -13.79 -10.25
N ASN A 62 -14.01 -12.62 -9.93
CA ASN A 62 -13.31 -11.34 -10.08
C ASN A 62 -12.20 -11.22 -9.03
N GLU A 63 -11.00 -10.82 -9.47
CA GLU A 63 -9.86 -10.60 -8.58
C GLU A 63 -9.68 -9.12 -8.22
N TYR A 64 -9.38 -8.89 -6.95
CA TYR A 64 -9.10 -7.58 -6.37
C TYR A 64 -7.73 -7.58 -5.72
N GLU A 65 -6.90 -6.63 -6.12
CA GLU A 65 -5.60 -6.38 -5.49
C GLU A 65 -5.73 -5.37 -4.36
N VAL A 66 -5.43 -5.81 -3.15
CA VAL A 66 -5.68 -5.06 -1.91
C VAL A 66 -4.37 -4.87 -1.16
N GLU A 67 -4.04 -3.62 -0.81
CA GLU A 67 -2.85 -3.35 -0.02
C GLU A 67 -3.04 -3.80 1.44
N PRO A 68 -1.99 -4.32 2.11
CA PRO A 68 -2.03 -4.70 3.52
C PRO A 68 -1.99 -3.46 4.42
N VAL A 69 -3.09 -2.69 4.37
CA VAL A 69 -3.33 -1.47 5.14
C VAL A 69 -4.77 -1.46 5.66
N GLU A 70 -5.09 -0.54 6.58
CA GLU A 70 -6.41 -0.47 7.23
C GLU A 70 -7.57 -0.37 6.23
N ASN A 71 -7.47 0.49 5.20
CA ASN A 71 -8.52 0.59 4.19
C ASN A 71 -8.65 -0.68 3.34
N GLY A 72 -7.55 -1.41 3.14
CA GLY A 72 -7.57 -2.72 2.51
C GLY A 72 -8.31 -3.76 3.36
N LEU A 73 -8.10 -3.75 4.68
CA LEU A 73 -8.85 -4.58 5.62
C LEU A 73 -10.35 -4.24 5.64
N ARG A 74 -10.70 -2.95 5.63
CA ARG A 74 -12.10 -2.50 5.57
C ARG A 74 -12.78 -2.96 4.29
N PHE A 75 -12.08 -2.90 3.15
CA PHE A 75 -12.57 -3.45 1.90
C PHE A 75 -12.75 -4.97 1.99
N ALA A 76 -11.75 -5.68 2.49
CA ALA A 76 -11.79 -7.13 2.65
C ALA A 76 -12.95 -7.59 3.54
N LYS A 77 -13.28 -6.85 4.59
CA LYS A 77 -14.44 -7.10 5.47
C LYS A 77 -15.79 -6.74 4.85
N GLY A 78 -15.82 -6.09 3.68
CA GLY A 78 -17.03 -5.57 3.05
C GLY A 78 -17.57 -4.29 3.69
N GLU A 79 -16.80 -3.61 4.55
CA GLU A 79 -17.21 -2.35 5.18
C GLU A 79 -17.22 -1.18 4.19
N ILE A 80 -16.38 -1.27 3.14
CA ILE A 80 -16.34 -0.33 2.02
C ILE A 80 -16.37 -1.10 0.70
N ASN A 81 -16.96 -0.51 -0.34
CA ASN A 81 -16.91 -1.10 -1.67
C ASN A 81 -15.57 -0.82 -2.37
N TYR A 82 -15.31 -1.52 -3.47
CA TYR A 82 -14.06 -1.40 -4.22
C TYR A 82 -13.83 0.01 -4.81
N LYS A 83 -14.89 0.70 -5.24
CA LYS A 83 -14.77 2.07 -5.80
C LYS A 83 -14.34 3.07 -4.72
N ASP A 84 -14.85 2.92 -3.51
CA ASP A 84 -14.50 3.75 -2.36
C ASP A 84 -13.08 3.46 -1.89
N TYR A 85 -12.68 2.18 -1.84
CA TYR A 85 -11.29 1.78 -1.61
C TYR A 85 -10.33 2.45 -2.61
N GLN A 86 -10.62 2.36 -3.92
CA GLN A 86 -9.81 3.01 -4.96
C GLN A 86 -9.77 4.54 -4.82
N ARG A 87 -10.86 5.17 -4.37
CA ARG A 87 -10.91 6.61 -4.16
C ARG A 87 -9.99 7.03 -3.01
N VAL A 88 -10.02 6.29 -1.90
CA VAL A 88 -9.17 6.58 -0.74
C VAL A 88 -7.69 6.44 -1.11
N GLN A 89 -7.32 5.35 -1.79
CA GLN A 89 -5.95 5.11 -2.25
C GLN A 89 -5.43 6.23 -3.15
N LYS A 90 -6.25 6.70 -4.12
CA LYS A 90 -5.89 7.85 -4.97
C LYS A 90 -5.76 9.15 -4.18
N SER A 91 -6.59 9.35 -3.16
CA SER A 91 -6.58 10.56 -2.35
C SER A 91 -5.30 10.67 -1.51
N ASP A 92 -4.81 9.57 -0.97
CA ASP A 92 -3.57 9.55 -0.18
C ASP A 92 -2.35 9.83 -1.06
N ASN A 93 -2.31 9.28 -2.27
CA ASN A 93 -1.29 9.62 -3.26
C ASN A 93 -1.30 11.12 -3.62
N ARG A 94 -2.49 11.70 -3.81
CA ARG A 94 -2.62 13.14 -4.09
C ARG A 94 -2.15 14.00 -2.93
N LYS A 95 -2.49 13.64 -1.69
CA LYS A 95 -2.03 14.37 -0.49
C LYS A 95 -0.51 14.35 -0.37
N ALA A 96 0.12 13.20 -0.58
CA ALA A 96 1.57 13.07 -0.56
C ALA A 96 2.23 13.99 -1.61
N ILE A 97 1.75 13.97 -2.85
CA ILE A 97 2.25 14.83 -3.93
C ILE A 97 2.12 16.32 -3.57
N VAL A 98 0.96 16.74 -3.05
CA VAL A 98 0.74 18.15 -2.65
C VAL A 98 1.70 18.56 -1.53
N LEU A 99 1.94 17.70 -0.54
CA LEU A 99 2.86 17.98 0.54
C LEU A 99 4.31 18.13 0.04
N PHE A 100 4.77 17.22 -0.82
CA PHE A 100 6.12 17.27 -1.40
C PHE A 100 6.34 18.50 -2.29
N THR A 101 5.39 18.80 -3.17
CA THR A 101 5.49 19.96 -4.07
C THR A 101 5.41 21.28 -3.31
N GLY A 102 4.53 21.38 -2.30
CA GLY A 102 4.42 22.57 -1.46
C GLY A 102 5.70 22.86 -0.67
N THR A 103 6.28 21.83 -0.05
CA THR A 103 7.55 21.98 0.69
C THR A 103 8.72 22.32 -0.24
N ALA A 104 8.87 21.62 -1.37
CA ALA A 104 9.91 21.94 -2.35
C ALA A 104 9.80 23.38 -2.86
N GLY A 105 8.59 23.81 -3.25
CA GLY A 105 8.33 25.17 -3.73
C GLY A 105 8.66 26.23 -2.68
N SER A 106 8.29 26.00 -1.42
CA SER A 106 8.61 26.94 -0.33
C SER A 106 10.13 27.11 -0.14
N LEU A 107 10.90 26.01 -0.20
CA LEU A 107 12.35 26.04 -0.08
C LEU A 107 13.00 26.79 -1.24
N PHE A 108 12.51 26.59 -2.47
CA PHE A 108 12.98 27.32 -3.65
C PHE A 108 12.75 28.82 -3.52
N ILE A 109 11.55 29.24 -3.08
CA ILE A 109 11.23 30.66 -2.89
C ILE A 109 12.13 31.28 -1.81
N THR A 110 12.30 30.60 -0.67
CA THR A 110 13.17 31.09 0.40
C THR A 110 14.64 31.16 -0.04
N GLY A 111 15.12 30.15 -0.78
CA GLY A 111 16.50 30.13 -1.29
C GLY A 111 16.75 31.26 -2.28
N TRP A 112 15.80 31.53 -3.18
CA TRP A 112 15.88 32.65 -4.12
C TRP A 112 15.87 34.01 -3.41
N ALA A 113 14.99 34.18 -2.41
CA ALA A 113 14.91 35.41 -1.63
C ALA A 113 16.21 35.70 -0.85
N ILE A 114 16.87 34.67 -0.31
CA ILE A 114 18.16 34.80 0.38
C ILE A 114 19.26 35.22 -0.59
N LEU A 115 19.31 34.63 -1.80
CA LEU A 115 20.26 35.03 -2.83
C LEU A 115 20.09 36.50 -3.26
N GLN A 116 18.85 37.00 -3.31
CA GLN A 116 18.61 38.42 -3.59
C GLN A 116 19.01 39.37 -2.44
N LEU A 117 19.03 38.89 -1.19
CA LEU A 117 19.32 39.70 -0.01
C LEU A 117 20.82 39.81 0.29
N PHE A 118 21.60 38.78 -0.09
CA PHE A 118 23.03 38.68 0.22
C PHE A 118 23.94 38.53 -1.02
N GLY A 119 23.38 38.56 -2.23
CA GLY A 119 24.08 38.45 -3.51
C GLY A 119 24.19 39.78 -4.26
#